data_AF-A0A3S3R3X6-F1
#
_entry.id   AF-A0A3S3R3X6-F1
#
_cell.length_a   1.000
_cell.length_b   1.000
_cell.length_c   1.000
_cell.angle_alpha   90.00
_cell.angle_beta   90.00
_cell.angle_gamma   90.00
#
_symmetry.space_group_name_H-M   'P 1'
#
loop_
_entity.id
_entity.type
_entity.pdbx_description
1 polymer ?
#
loop_
_entity_poly.entity_id
_entity_poly.type
_entity_poly.pdbx_seq_one_letter_code
_entity_poly.pdbx_strand_id
1 'polypeptide(L)'
;MEQENKHQDQQTFTVARIAALFPKDLVEKLALVQRELGGEVYLVGGSVRDLVLGRIPGDLDLTVAYDAEQWAERLRQLTGGTYVELGREEGAAGWCSGRGWT
;
A
#
# COMPACT_ATOMS: atom_id res chain seq x y z
N MET A 1 2.14 30.36 35.77
CA MET A 1 2.83 29.16 35.27
C MET A 1 1.77 28.08 35.20
N GLU A 2 1.17 27.86 34.04
CA GLU A 2 0.29 26.71 33.81
C GLU A 2 0.42 26.38 32.33
N GLN A 3 1.13 25.30 32.07
CA GLN A 3 1.45 24.87 30.72
C GLN A 3 0.20 24.26 30.08
N GLU A 4 -0.16 24.77 28.90
CA GLU A 4 -1.13 24.18 27.99
C GLU A 4 -0.74 22.75 27.65
N ASN A 5 -1.45 21.78 28.22
CA ASN A 5 -1.30 20.39 27.82
C ASN A 5 -2.23 20.14 26.62
N LYS A 6 -1.76 20.53 25.43
CA LYS A 6 -2.40 20.25 24.14
C LYS A 6 -2.48 18.74 23.98
N HIS A 7 -3.66 18.18 24.24
CA HIS A 7 -3.98 16.80 23.91
C HIS A 7 -3.68 16.61 22.43
N GLN A 8 -2.66 15.82 22.12
CA GLN A 8 -2.36 15.40 20.77
C GLN A 8 -3.59 14.66 20.25
N ASP A 9 -4.22 15.23 19.22
CA ASP A 9 -5.32 14.62 18.48
C ASP A 9 -4.95 13.19 18.11
N GLN A 10 -5.54 12.21 18.79
CA GLN A 10 -5.45 10.82 18.37
C GLN A 10 -6.31 10.67 17.11
N GLN A 11 -5.70 10.88 15.94
CA GLN A 11 -6.36 10.66 14.65
C GLN A 11 -6.86 9.22 14.61
N THR A 12 -8.18 9.02 14.66
CA THR A 12 -8.78 7.69 14.56
C THR A 12 -8.88 7.30 13.09
N PHE A 13 -8.12 6.28 12.69
CA PHE A 13 -8.18 5.72 11.35
C PHE A 13 -9.19 4.57 11.30
N THR A 14 -10.27 4.76 10.54
CA THR A 14 -11.22 3.67 10.26
C THR A 14 -10.84 2.98 8.96
N VAL A 15 -11.12 1.67 8.88
CA VAL A 15 -10.89 0.87 7.66
C VAL A 15 -11.58 1.49 6.45
N ALA A 16 -12.83 1.97 6.61
CA ALA A 16 -13.58 2.62 5.54
C ALA A 16 -12.89 3.90 5.03
N ARG A 17 -12.31 4.71 5.94
CA ARG A 17 -11.60 5.94 5.57
C ARG A 17 -10.30 5.64 4.84
N ILE A 18 -9.56 4.64 5.30
CA ILE A 18 -8.34 4.16 4.63
C ILE A 18 -8.71 3.62 3.24
N ALA A 19 -9.71 2.73 3.14
CA ALA A 19 -10.16 2.14 1.88
C ALA A 19 -10.59 3.19 0.84
N ALA A 20 -11.20 4.30 1.28
CA ALA A 20 -11.63 5.39 0.40
C ALA A 20 -10.46 6.19 -0.23
N LEU A 21 -9.24 6.06 0.28
CA LEU A 21 -8.05 6.69 -0.30
C LEU A 21 -7.50 5.93 -1.49
N PHE A 22 -7.94 4.69 -1.70
CA PHE A 22 -7.48 3.85 -2.80
C PHE A 22 -8.49 3.89 -3.95
N PRO A 23 -8.01 3.83 -5.20
CA PRO A 23 -8.86 3.50 -6.33
C PRO A 23 -9.61 2.19 -6.07
N LYS A 24 -10.92 2.16 -6.30
CA LYS A 24 -11.75 0.97 -6.05
C LYS A 24 -11.23 -0.26 -6.81
N ASP A 25 -10.74 -0.05 -8.02
CA ASP A 25 -10.21 -1.11 -8.87
C ASP A 25 -8.92 -1.72 -8.30
N LEU A 26 -8.11 -0.94 -7.56
CA LEU A 26 -6.92 -1.47 -6.89
C LEU A 26 -7.31 -2.43 -5.77
N VAL A 27 -8.28 -2.05 -4.93
CA VAL A 27 -8.76 -2.89 -3.82
C VAL A 27 -9.38 -4.19 -4.36
N GLU A 28 -10.17 -4.11 -5.43
CA GLU A 28 -10.75 -5.28 -6.09
C GLU A 28 -9.68 -6.22 -6.65
N LYS A 29 -8.64 -5.68 -7.29
CA LYS A 29 -7.52 -6.49 -7.82
C LYS A 29 -6.71 -7.12 -6.70
N LEU A 30 -6.39 -6.39 -5.63
CA LEU A 30 -5.72 -6.94 -4.44
C LEU A 30 -6.51 -8.09 -3.83
N ALA A 31 -7.84 -7.94 -3.68
CA ALA A 31 -8.71 -8.99 -3.20
C ALA A 31 -8.74 -10.21 -4.14
N LEU A 32 -8.63 -10.00 -5.45
CA LEU A 32 -8.55 -11.09 -6.42
C LEU A 32 -7.24 -11.88 -6.28
N VAL A 33 -6.10 -11.19 -6.21
CA VAL A 33 -4.80 -11.84 -5.99
C VAL A 33 -4.75 -12.55 -4.63
N GLN A 34 -5.32 -11.95 -3.59
CA GLN A 34 -5.42 -12.57 -2.27
C GLN A 34 -6.20 -13.89 -2.32
N ARG A 35 -7.30 -13.95 -3.08
CA ARG A 35 -8.10 -15.18 -3.21
C ARG A 35 -7.38 -16.28 -4.00
N GLU A 36 -6.49 -15.89 -4.91
CA GLU A 36 -5.73 -16.84 -5.74
C GLU A 36 -4.50 -17.38 -5.00
N LEU A 37 -3.73 -16.51 -4.35
CA LEU A 37 -2.45 -16.84 -3.73
C LEU A 37 -2.54 -17.06 -2.21
N GLY A 38 -3.61 -16.57 -1.57
CA GLY A 38 -3.73 -16.56 -0.12
C GLY A 38 -2.81 -15.54 0.56
N GLY A 39 -2.87 -15.51 1.89
CA GLY A 39 -2.05 -14.62 2.71
C GLY A 39 -2.68 -13.27 3.01
N GLU A 40 -2.06 -12.56 3.95
CA GLU A 40 -2.48 -11.24 4.41
C GLU A 40 -1.70 -10.16 3.66
N VAL A 41 -2.38 -9.05 3.39
CA VAL A 41 -1.81 -7.86 2.76
C VAL A 41 -1.83 -6.73 3.77
N TYR A 42 -0.67 -6.11 3.97
CA TYR A 42 -0.46 -5.06 4.95
C TYR A 42 -0.05 -3.77 4.26
N LEU A 43 -0.65 -2.65 4.68
CA LEU A 43 -0.14 -1.32 4.37
C LEU A 43 0.96 -0.98 5.38
N VAL A 44 2.13 -0.60 4.89
CA VAL A 44 3.31 -0.36 5.74
C VAL A 44 4.03 0.95 5.36
N GLY A 45 5.22 1.17 5.92
CA GLY A 45 6.18 2.13 5.38
C GLY A 45 5.76 3.60 5.39
N GLY A 46 6.18 4.31 4.35
CA GLY A 46 5.93 5.74 4.16
C GLY A 46 4.45 6.05 4.02
N SER A 47 3.66 5.14 3.44
CA SER A 47 2.21 5.29 3.35
C SER A 47 1.55 5.38 4.72
N VAL A 48 1.92 4.54 5.69
CA VAL A 48 1.38 4.62 7.06
C VAL A 48 1.79 5.93 7.74
N ARG A 49 3.06 6.34 7.60
CA ARG A 49 3.55 7.62 8.13
C ARG A 49 2.73 8.79 7.60
N ASP A 50 2.52 8.83 6.28
CA ASP A 50 1.82 9.95 5.65
C ASP A 50 0.36 10.00 6.10
N LEU A 51 -0.31 8.85 6.21
CA LEU A 51 -1.67 8.77 6.77
C LEU A 51 -1.73 9.26 8.20
N VAL A 52 -0.81 8.84 9.08
CA VAL A 52 -0.73 9.29 10.48
C VAL A 52 -0.53 10.80 10.57
N LEU A 53 0.22 11.39 9.64
CA LEU A 53 0.43 12.84 9.52
C LEU A 53 -0.73 13.59 8.82
N GLY A 54 -1.82 12.90 8.46
CA GLY A 54 -2.96 13.49 7.77
C GLY A 54 -2.69 13.87 6.32
N ARG A 55 -1.66 13.29 5.70
CA ARG A 55 -1.28 13.49 4.30
C ARG A 55 -1.83 12.37 3.43
N ILE A 56 -2.04 12.65 2.15
CA ILE A 56 -2.37 11.63 1.15
C ILE A 56 -1.05 11.03 0.64
N PRO A 57 -0.81 9.71 0.77
CA PRO A 57 0.39 9.08 0.25
C PRO A 57 0.49 9.26 -1.26
N GLY A 58 1.68 9.62 -1.77
CA GLY A 58 1.96 9.65 -3.21
C GLY A 58 2.13 8.26 -3.81
N ASP A 59 2.71 7.35 -3.02
CA ASP A 59 2.96 5.95 -3.36
C ASP A 59 2.46 5.03 -2.24
N LEU A 60 2.18 3.77 -2.58
CA LEU A 60 1.62 2.77 -1.67
C LEU A 60 2.63 1.67 -1.38
N ASP A 61 3.05 1.59 -0.12
CA ASP A 61 3.92 0.54 0.39
C ASP A 61 3.06 -0.62 0.92
N LEU A 62 3.06 -1.74 0.21
CA LEU A 62 2.36 -2.96 0.61
C LEU A 62 3.36 -4.08 0.94
N THR A 63 3.05 -4.86 1.97
CA THR A 63 3.76 -6.09 2.30
C THR A 63 2.77 -7.26 2.31
N VAL A 64 3.20 -8.40 1.79
CA VAL A 64 2.42 -9.64 1.78
C VAL A 64 3.12 -10.68 2.63
N ALA A 65 2.34 -11.57 3.24
CA ALA A 65 2.89 -12.56 4.17
C ALA A 65 3.90 -13.53 3.51
N TYR A 66 3.70 -13.87 2.23
CA TYR A 66 4.54 -14.81 1.48
C TYR A 66 4.58 -14.45 -0.01
N ASP A 67 5.65 -14.87 -0.70
CA ASP A 67 5.80 -14.83 -2.16
C ASP A 67 5.49 -13.47 -2.83
N ALA A 68 6.12 -12.40 -2.33
CA ALA A 68 5.95 -11.03 -2.84
C ALA A 68 6.17 -10.91 -4.35
N GLU A 69 7.12 -11.67 -4.90
CA GLU A 69 7.38 -11.73 -6.35
C GLU A 69 6.16 -12.24 -7.13
N GLN A 70 5.54 -13.34 -6.67
CA GLN A 70 4.37 -13.92 -7.33
C GLN A 70 3.15 -13.00 -7.22
N TRP A 71 2.98 -12.36 -6.05
CA TRP A 71 1.96 -11.33 -5.84
C TRP A 71 2.08 -10.19 -6.83
N ALA A 72 3.29 -9.64 -6.97
CA ALA A 72 3.53 -8.48 -7.79
C ALA A 72 3.49 -8.81 -9.30
N GLU A 73 3.93 -10.00 -9.74
CA GLU A 73 3.69 -10.47 -11.12
C GLU A 73 2.20 -10.65 -11.41
N ARG A 74 1.42 -11.18 -10.46
CA ARG A 74 -0.01 -11.36 -10.67
C ARG A 74 -0.75 -10.02 -10.75
N LEU A 75 -0.40 -9.07 -9.88
CA LEU A 75 -0.90 -7.70 -9.95
C LEU A 75 -0.52 -7.03 -11.27
N ARG A 76 0.70 -7.24 -11.78
CA ARG A 76 1.14 -6.74 -13.09
C ARG A 76 0.24 -7.25 -14.21
N GLN A 77 -0.06 -8.56 -14.23
CA GLN A 77 -0.91 -9.17 -15.25
C GLN A 77 -2.35 -8.62 -15.23
N LEU A 78 -2.89 -8.34 -14.05
CA LEU A 78 -4.27 -7.84 -13.88
C LEU A 78 -4.42 -6.35 -14.19
N THR A 79 -3.36 -5.58 -13.96
CA THR A 79 -3.40 -4.11 -14.08
C THR A 79 -2.81 -3.60 -15.38
N GLY A 80 -1.94 -4.39 -16.04
CA GLY A 80 -1.11 -3.93 -17.14
C GLY A 80 -0.04 -2.89 -16.74
N GLY A 81 0.19 -2.69 -15.43
CA GLY A 81 1.22 -1.79 -14.94
C GLY A 81 2.63 -2.39 -15.01
N THR A 82 3.62 -1.61 -14.60
CA THR A 82 5.04 -2.00 -14.67
C THR A 82 5.47 -2.59 -13.33
N TYR A 83 5.96 -3.83 -13.35
CA TYR A 83 6.67 -4.42 -12.22
C TYR A 83 8.09 -3.87 -12.19
N VAL A 84 8.51 -3.35 -11.04
CA VAL A 84 9.86 -2.89 -10.78
C VAL A 84 10.39 -3.73 -9.63
N GLU A 85 11.38 -4.59 -9.92
CA GLU A 85 12.07 -5.35 -8.88
C GLU A 85 12.86 -4.35 -8.01
N LEU A 86 12.52 -4.21 -6.72
CA LEU A 86 13.11 -3.19 -5.84
C LEU A 86 14.24 -3.73 -4.95
N GLY A 87 14.60 -5.02 -5.04
CA GLY A 87 15.82 -5.56 -4.45
C GLY A 87 15.68 -7.02 -4.02
N ARG A 88 16.63 -7.86 -4.44
CA ARG A 88 16.66 -9.31 -4.17
C ARG A 88 17.08 -9.71 -2.75
N GLU A 89 17.72 -8.84 -1.99
CA GLU A 89 18.25 -9.22 -0.67
C GLU A 89 17.19 -9.21 0.45
N GLU A 90 16.04 -8.58 0.24
CA GLU A 90 14.95 -8.48 1.24
C GLU A 90 13.57 -8.93 0.72
N GLY A 91 13.47 -9.39 -0.54
CA GLY A 91 12.19 -9.81 -1.13
C GLY A 91 11.25 -8.66 -1.45
N ALA A 92 11.78 -7.54 -1.96
CA ALA A 92 11.01 -6.33 -2.27
C ALA A 92 10.63 -6.23 -3.75
N ALA A 93 9.34 -6.05 -4.02
CA ALA A 93 8.78 -5.87 -5.35
C ALA A 93 7.90 -4.60 -5.39
N GLY A 94 8.10 -3.76 -6.41
CA GLY A 94 7.32 -2.55 -6.66
C GLY A 94 6.42 -2.69 -7.89
N TRP A 95 5.33 -1.93 -7.92
CA TRP A 95 4.43 -1.85 -9.07
C TRP A 95 4.00 -0.39 -9.33
N CYS A 96 3.99 0.02 -10.59
CA CYS A 96 3.52 1.35 -11.01
C CYS A 96 2.46 1.27 -12.12
N SER A 97 1.31 1.92 -11.94
CA SER A 97 0.34 2.18 -13.01
C SER A 97 0.67 3.46 -13.78
N GLY A 98 1.56 3.39 -14.77
CA GLY A 98 1.80 4.54 -15.64
C GLY A 98 2.77 4.25 -16.78
N ARG A 99 2.34 4.52 -18.03
CA ARG A 99 3.24 4.65 -19.18
C ARG A 99 4.06 5.93 -18.98
N GLY A 100 5.23 5.81 -18.38
CA GLY A 100 6.09 6.94 -18.07
C GLY A 100 7.53 6.51 -17.78
N TRP A 101 8.10 5.69 -18.64
CA TRP A 101 9.55 5.49 -18.74
C TRP A 101 9.90 5.43 -20.23
N THR A 102 10.13 6.61 -20.82
CA THR A 102 10.84 6.77 -22.09
C THR A 102 11.94 7.80 -21.86
#